data_AF-A0A957H5F8-F1
#
_entry.id   AF-A0A957H5F8-F1
#
_cell.length_a   1.000
_cell.length_b   1.000
_cell.length_c   1.000
_cell.angle_alpha   90.00
_cell.angle_beta   90.00
_cell.angle_gamma   90.00
#
_symmetry.space_group_name_H-M   'P 1'
#
loop_
_entity.id
_entity.type
_entity.pdbx_description
1 polymer ?
#
loop_
_entity_poly.entity_id
_entity_poly.type
_entity_poly.pdbx_seq_one_letter_code
_entity_poly.pdbx_strand_id
1 'polypeptide(L)'
;MNALAAKYAPQDVGSVFLYTNEAHPGENYPHLTSMAQKFHHAHALSEVYGVDRTILVDSLDGACHRAYGSMPNVTWIFNRAGIPI
;
A
#
# COMPACT_ATOMS: atom_id res chain seq x y z
N MET A 1 7.14 -8.26 -4.58
CA MET A 1 7.46 -6.84 -4.84
C MET A 1 8.78 -6.38 -4.19
N ASN A 2 9.18 -6.85 -3.00
CA ASN A 2 10.45 -6.42 -2.37
C ASN A 2 11.68 -6.68 -3.26
N ALA A 3 11.78 -7.87 -3.87
CA ALA A 3 12.89 -8.18 -4.78
C ALA A 3 12.98 -7.22 -5.97
N LEU A 4 11.85 -6.75 -6.50
CA LEU A 4 11.83 -5.75 -7.57
C LEU A 4 12.30 -4.38 -7.05
N ALA A 5 11.81 -3.94 -5.88
CA ALA A 5 12.28 -2.71 -5.26
C ALA A 5 13.80 -2.72 -5.04
N ALA A 6 14.35 -3.82 -4.50
CA ALA A 6 15.80 -3.97 -4.33
C ALA A 6 16.56 -3.95 -5.67
N LYS A 7 16.02 -4.63 -6.70
CA LYS A 7 16.63 -4.68 -8.03
C LYS A 7 16.74 -3.32 -8.71
N TYR A 8 15.73 -2.45 -8.54
CA TYR A 8 15.65 -1.16 -9.24
C TYR A 8 16.11 0.03 -8.38
N ALA A 9 16.28 -0.11 -7.07
CA ALA A 9 16.81 0.94 -6.21
C ALA A 9 18.14 1.56 -6.69
N PRO A 10 19.12 0.79 -7.23
CA PRO A 10 20.35 1.38 -7.79
C PRO A 10 20.14 2.26 -9.03
N GLN A 11 18.96 2.20 -9.64
CA GLN A 11 18.58 2.97 -10.83
C GLN A 11 17.74 4.21 -10.47
N ASP A 12 17.78 4.65 -9.21
CA ASP A 12 17.03 5.80 -8.70
C ASP A 12 15.50 5.61 -8.79
N VAL A 13 15.04 4.35 -8.63
CA VAL A 13 13.60 4.01 -8.60
C VAL A 13 13.16 3.76 -7.16
N GLY A 14 12.29 4.65 -6.66
CA GLY A 14 11.60 4.46 -5.38
C GLY A 14 10.46 3.43 -5.47
N SER A 15 10.23 2.70 -4.38
CA SER A 15 9.08 1.80 -4.27
C SER A 15 8.42 1.94 -2.90
N VAL A 16 7.12 2.22 -2.91
CA VAL A 16 6.28 2.28 -1.72
C VAL A 16 5.17 1.25 -1.81
N PHE A 17 4.61 0.87 -0.66
CA PHE A 17 3.37 0.10 -0.58
C PHE A 17 2.29 1.00 0.03
N LEU A 18 1.20 1.22 -0.69
CA LEU A 18 0.05 1.97 -0.17
C LEU A 18 -0.95 1.00 0.44
N TYR A 19 -1.09 1.03 1.77
CA TYR A 19 -2.07 0.27 2.51
C TYR A 19 -3.43 0.97 2.47
N THR A 20 -4.38 0.40 1.73
CA THR A 20 -5.74 0.93 1.52
C THR A 20 -6.74 0.24 2.46
N ASN A 21 -7.98 0.05 2.02
CA ASN A 21 -8.99 -0.65 2.82
C ASN A 21 -8.89 -2.15 2.57
N GLU A 22 -9.32 -2.96 3.55
CA GLU A 22 -9.35 -4.41 3.43
C GLU A 22 -10.12 -4.83 2.17
N ALA A 23 -9.50 -5.68 1.34
CA ALA A 23 -10.16 -6.22 0.16
C ALA A 23 -11.34 -7.12 0.53
N HIS A 24 -11.23 -7.84 1.66
CA HIS A 24 -12.23 -8.78 2.18
C HIS A 24 -12.49 -8.55 3.68
N PRO A 25 -13.25 -7.49 4.05
CA PRO A 25 -13.61 -7.26 5.45
C PRO A 25 -14.43 -8.43 6.00
N GLY A 26 -14.02 -8.96 7.16
CA GLY A 26 -14.70 -10.05 7.87
C GLY A 26 -14.11 -11.44 7.63
N GLU A 27 -13.13 -11.59 6.71
CA GLU A 27 -12.43 -12.87 6.55
C GLU A 27 -11.39 -13.06 7.66
N ASN A 28 -10.36 -12.21 7.67
CA ASN A 28 -9.29 -12.22 8.68
C ASN A 28 -9.27 -10.95 9.54
N TYR A 29 -9.68 -9.82 8.96
CA TYR A 29 -9.72 -8.52 9.62
C TYR A 29 -11.11 -7.90 9.46
N PRO A 30 -11.67 -7.26 10.50
CA PRO A 30 -12.93 -6.54 10.39
C PRO A 30 -12.76 -5.27 9.55
N HIS A 31 -13.89 -4.67 9.17
CA HIS A 31 -13.86 -3.34 8.53
C HIS A 31 -13.09 -2.32 9.39
N LEU A 32 -12.45 -1.36 8.72
CA LEU A 32 -11.68 -0.31 9.37
C LEU A 32 -12.60 0.79 9.86
N THR A 33 -12.54 1.12 11.16
CA THR A 33 -13.35 2.17 11.79
C THR A 33 -12.51 3.28 12.43
N SER A 34 -11.19 3.11 12.49
CA SER A 34 -10.27 4.12 13.02
C SER A 34 -8.89 4.04 12.36
N MET A 35 -8.13 5.14 12.40
CA MET A 35 -6.73 5.15 11.94
C MET A 35 -5.84 4.24 12.79
N ALA A 36 -6.04 4.19 14.10
CA ALA A 36 -5.25 3.34 15.00
C ALA A 36 -5.36 1.86 14.60
N GLN A 37 -6.59 1.39 14.31
CA GLN A 37 -6.83 0.06 13.78
C GLN A 37 -6.16 -0.15 12.43
N LYS A 38 -6.28 0.82 11.51
CA LYS A 38 -5.67 0.75 10.18
C LYS A 38 -4.13 0.64 10.25
N PHE A 39 -3.50 1.39 11.15
CA PHE A 39 -2.06 1.27 11.42
C PHE A 39 -1.70 -0.10 12.00
N HIS A 40 -2.50 -0.64 12.92
CA HIS A 40 -2.28 -1.97 13.47
C HIS A 40 -2.34 -3.05 12.37
N HIS A 41 -3.36 -3.01 11.51
CA HIS A 41 -3.47 -3.99 10.42
C HIS A 41 -2.34 -3.83 9.38
N ALA A 42 -1.94 -2.59 9.06
CA ALA A 42 -0.81 -2.34 8.17
C ALA A 42 0.50 -2.91 8.73
N HIS A 43 0.72 -2.77 10.04
CA HIS A 43 1.89 -3.36 10.71
C HIS A 43 1.83 -4.89 10.70
N ALA A 44 0.68 -5.48 11.01
CA ALA A 44 0.49 -6.92 10.95
C ALA A 44 0.72 -7.47 9.53
N LEU A 45 0.25 -6.78 8.48
CA LEU A 45 0.54 -7.11 7.08
C LEU A 45 2.06 -7.09 6.82
N SER A 46 2.76 -6.06 7.33
CA SER A 46 4.21 -5.96 7.19
C SER A 46 4.94 -7.17 7.77
N GLU A 47 4.53 -7.62 8.95
CA GLU A 47 5.13 -8.77 9.64
C GLU A 47 4.79 -10.09 8.95
N VAL A 48 3.53 -10.31 8.59
CA VAL A 48 3.05 -11.56 7.97
C VAL A 48 3.69 -11.80 6.60
N TYR A 49 3.80 -10.75 5.78
CA TYR A 49 4.30 -10.86 4.40
C TYR A 49 5.76 -10.42 4.24
N GLY A 50 6.43 -10.04 5.34
CA GLY A 50 7.80 -9.54 5.32
C GLY A 50 7.97 -8.36 4.36
N VAL A 51 7.15 -7.32 4.49
CA VAL A 51 7.23 -6.14 3.60
C VAL A 51 8.32 -5.20 4.10
N ASP A 52 9.43 -5.10 3.35
CA ASP A 52 10.57 -4.26 3.73
C ASP A 52 10.54 -2.87 3.10
N ARG A 53 9.56 -2.61 2.23
CA ARG A 53 9.35 -1.32 1.56
C ARG A 53 8.58 -0.38 2.48
N THR A 54 8.79 0.92 2.34
CA THR A 54 7.99 1.92 3.06
C THR A 54 6.50 1.70 2.81
N ILE A 55 5.75 1.48 3.89
CA ILE A 55 4.30 1.39 3.88
C ILE A 55 3.72 2.78 4.18
N LEU A 56 2.97 3.33 3.23
CA LEU A 56 2.12 4.50 3.45
C LEU A 56 0.71 4.00 3.76
N VAL A 57 0.06 4.59 4.77
CA VAL A 57 -1.30 4.22 5.14
C VAL A 57 -2.26 5.28 4.61
N ASP A 58 -3.21 4.86 3.77
CA ASP A 58 -4.22 5.76 3.21
C ASP A 58 -5.16 6.29 4.31
N SER A 59 -5.83 7.41 4.04
CA SER A 59 -6.83 7.97 4.94
C SER A 59 -7.92 6.95 5.29
N LEU A 60 -8.59 7.12 6.42
CA LEU A 60 -9.63 6.19 6.87
C LEU A 60 -10.76 6.07 5.86
N ASP A 61 -11.14 7.18 5.22
CA ASP A 61 -12.15 7.20 4.18
C ASP A 61 -11.64 6.61 2.85
N GLY A 62 -10.34 6.38 2.66
CA GLY A 62 -9.77 5.77 1.45
C GLY A 62 -9.61 6.75 0.28
N ALA A 63 -9.14 7.97 0.55
CA ALA A 63 -9.03 9.03 -0.45
C ALA A 63 -8.11 8.64 -1.62
N CYS A 64 -6.92 8.09 -1.32
CA CYS A 64 -6.03 7.62 -2.38
C CYS A 64 -6.60 6.38 -3.08
N HIS A 65 -7.16 5.42 -2.33
CA HIS A 65 -7.76 4.22 -2.93
C HIS A 65 -8.80 4.59 -3.99
N ARG A 66 -9.68 5.56 -3.70
CA ARG A 66 -10.65 6.08 -4.67
C ARG A 66 -9.99 6.79 -5.85
N ALA A 67 -9.04 7.69 -5.59
CA ALA A 67 -8.36 8.45 -6.63
C ALA A 67 -7.60 7.56 -7.64
N TYR A 68 -7.12 6.40 -7.19
CA TYR A 68 -6.29 5.48 -7.96
C TYR A 68 -7.03 4.20 -8.43
N GLY A 69 -8.36 4.25 -8.52
CA GLY A 69 -9.18 3.26 -9.24
C GLY A 69 -10.02 2.31 -8.38
N SER A 70 -9.92 2.35 -7.05
CA SER A 70 -10.72 1.55 -6.09
C SER A 70 -10.60 0.03 -6.22
N MET A 71 -9.62 -0.47 -6.97
CA MET A 71 -9.37 -1.89 -7.15
C MET A 71 -8.31 -2.40 -6.17
N PRO A 72 -8.47 -3.62 -5.62
CA PRO A 72 -7.45 -4.21 -4.76
C PRO A 72 -6.17 -4.52 -5.55
N ASN A 73 -5.02 -4.50 -4.87
CA ASN A 73 -3.72 -4.91 -5.42
C ASN A 73 -3.27 -4.19 -6.70
N VAL A 74 -3.74 -2.97 -6.96
CA VAL A 74 -3.26 -2.15 -8.09
C VAL A 74 -1.81 -1.70 -7.88
N THR A 75 -1.07 -1.61 -8.99
CA THR A 75 0.29 -1.03 -9.01
C THR A 75 0.33 0.08 -10.04
N TRP A 76 0.91 1.21 -9.64
CA TRP A 76 1.16 2.36 -10.50
C TRP A 76 2.66 2.60 -10.59
N ILE A 77 3.12 3.04 -11.75
CA ILE A 77 4.49 3.50 -11.95
C ILE A 77 4.39 4.97 -12.39
N PHE A 78 5.21 5.81 -11.77
CA PHE A 78 5.28 7.23 -12.11
C PHE A 78 6.69 7.54 -12.58
N ASN A 79 6.81 8.40 -13.58
CA ASN A 79 8.10 8.99 -13.91
C ASN A 79 8.51 10.05 -12.87
N ARG A 80 9.72 10.59 -12.99
CA ARG A 80 10.25 11.61 -12.07
C ARG A 80 9.46 12.93 -12.04
N ALA A 81 8.59 13.17 -13.03
CA ALA A 81 7.67 14.31 -13.06
C ALA A 81 6.31 14.02 -12.42
N GLY A 82 6.11 12.82 -11.85
CA GLY A 82 4.85 12.41 -11.21
C GLY A 82 3.76 12.00 -12.19
N ILE A 83 4.11 11.72 -13.45
CA ILE A 83 3.15 11.29 -14.48
C ILE A 83 3.09 9.76 -14.52
N PRO A 84 1.89 9.14 -14.46
CA PRO A 84 1.74 7.69 -14.63
C PRO A 84 2.30 7.21 -15.97
N ILE A 85 2.96 6.05 -15.98
CA ILE A 85 3.48 5.38 -17.20
C ILE A 85 2.96 3.96 -17.35
#